data_AF-S4PMU6-F1
#
_entry.id   AF-S4PMU6-F1
#
_cell.length_a   1.000
_cell.length_b   1.000
_cell.length_c   1.000
_cell.angle_alpha   90.00
_cell.angle_beta   90.00
_cell.angle_gamma   90.00
#
_symmetry.space_group_name_H-M   'P 1'
#
loop_
_entity.id
_entity.type
_entity.pdbx_description
1 polymer ?
#
loop_
_entity_poly.entity_id
_entity_poly.type
_entity_poly.pdbx_seq_one_letter_code
_entity_poly.pdbx_strand_id
1 'polypeptide(L)'
;MEAESRAARERAVVPFEQRVRAFLEMLHESDVSAFSPWEKELHKIVFDSRYLLLDSKERKQVFDKYVRERAEEERKEKKNRLLQKKMQFRALMEEAKLHSKSSFTDFSSKFGRDERFKSIEKMRDRETYFNEYIVEVRKKDKEEKDRKREQAKSDFIALLKDKAIDRHSRWVDTKKKIDSDARYKAVESSTLREDYFREYCKMVKDERKKEKDGKEKERDRGSKKEKKDKDREKEKDKDKDKEKEKERDKDSKKDKKKEKPGDVQEPVPEASEAEEAEPEENESEAAKEREARAQASIKERERQVQRALATSLRDRDKEREYHKRDEAVQHFNALLADLVRNPDLTWREAKKQLKKDHRYSLADELNKDDKERLFSQHVGALASKRRDKLRAILAELGVGCTAHWRDVRKQLAEHATAPTYRNAPQMEREFRDYQRDKQSAAKTALRQLLLETRSITHRSMAAVRESPAAMTSVQDTLKHDARYAALDHIPEERQQIITAYLEELEKKGPPPPPTATEPSRRSKQ
;
A
#
# COMPACT_ATOMS: atom_id res chain seq x y z
N MET A 1 1.74 52.86 24.86
CA MET A 1 2.02 53.29 23.48
C MET A 1 3.44 52.90 23.05
N GLU A 2 4.50 53.27 23.77
CA GLU A 2 5.89 53.06 23.32
C GLU A 2 6.23 51.64 22.82
N ALA A 3 5.81 50.59 23.53
CA ALA A 3 6.04 49.19 23.13
C ALA A 3 5.44 48.85 21.75
N GLU A 4 4.22 49.32 21.46
CA GLU A 4 3.59 49.17 20.14
C GLU A 4 4.34 50.00 19.08
N SER A 5 4.82 51.20 19.42
CA SER A 5 5.67 52.04 18.56
C SER A 5 7.09 51.50 18.37
N ARG A 6 7.52 50.50 19.15
CA ARG A 6 8.76 49.74 18.98
C ARG A 6 8.50 48.54 18.08
N ALA A 7 7.50 47.72 18.43
CA ALA A 7 7.08 46.58 17.63
C ALA A 7 6.63 46.95 16.21
N ALA A 8 6.02 48.12 15.99
CA ALA A 8 5.67 48.60 14.65
C ALA A 8 6.91 48.90 13.77
N ARG A 9 8.00 49.38 14.36
CA ARG A 9 9.28 49.55 13.65
C ARG A 9 9.94 48.19 13.37
N GLU A 10 9.87 47.29 14.34
CA GLU A 10 10.38 45.92 14.22
C GLU A 10 9.62 45.11 13.14
N ARG A 11 8.29 45.26 13.05
CA ARG A 11 7.43 44.71 11.97
C ARG A 11 7.82 45.17 10.57
N ALA A 12 8.41 46.36 10.43
CA ALA A 12 8.85 46.91 9.15
C ALA A 12 10.25 46.42 8.72
N VAL A 13 11.03 45.86 9.64
CA VAL A 13 12.41 45.39 9.40
C VAL A 13 12.50 43.85 9.40
N VAL A 14 11.73 43.17 10.26
CA VAL A 14 11.76 41.70 10.41
C VAL A 14 10.78 41.03 9.44
N PRO A 15 11.25 40.13 8.54
CA PRO A 15 10.39 39.39 7.62
C PRO A 15 9.26 38.62 8.32
N PHE A 16 8.08 38.58 7.70
CA PHE A 16 6.88 37.93 8.27
C PHE A 16 7.14 36.50 8.78
N GLU A 17 7.87 35.68 8.03
CA GLU A 17 8.19 34.30 8.44
C GLU A 17 8.98 34.22 9.76
N GLN A 18 9.87 35.19 10.02
CA GLN A 18 10.60 35.28 11.29
C GLN A 18 9.69 35.78 12.42
N ARG A 19 8.79 36.74 12.14
CA ARG A 19 7.76 37.20 13.10
C ARG A 19 6.83 36.05 13.50
N VAL A 20 6.42 35.23 12.53
CA VAL A 20 5.62 34.01 12.74
C VAL A 20 6.39 32.95 13.53
N ARG A 21 7.67 32.70 13.21
CA ARG A 21 8.50 31.76 13.95
C ARG A 21 8.66 32.16 15.42
N ALA A 22 9.07 33.40 15.69
CA ALA A 22 9.25 33.89 17.06
C ALA A 22 7.95 33.82 17.89
N PHE A 23 6.80 34.04 17.26
CA PHE A 23 5.49 33.88 17.89
C PHE A 23 5.14 32.41 18.17
N LEU A 24 5.46 31.48 17.26
CA LEU A 24 5.28 30.04 17.48
C LEU A 24 6.21 29.48 18.57
N GLU A 25 7.45 29.94 18.63
CA GLU A 25 8.43 29.62 19.67
C GLU A 25 7.93 30.12 21.04
N MET A 26 7.46 31.37 21.12
CA MET A 26 6.81 31.94 22.31
C MET A 26 5.60 31.11 22.79
N LEU A 27 4.73 30.65 21.88
CA LEU A 27 3.59 29.78 22.23
C LEU A 27 4.04 28.43 22.80
N HIS A 28 5.15 27.87 22.32
CA HIS A 28 5.71 26.63 22.84
C HIS A 28 6.42 26.82 24.19
N GLU A 29 7.23 27.87 24.33
CA GLU A 29 7.97 28.18 25.57
C GLU A 29 7.03 28.55 26.73
N SER A 30 5.88 29.14 26.43
CA SER A 30 4.88 29.55 27.43
C SER A 30 3.88 28.44 27.78
N ASP A 31 4.12 27.19 27.34
CA ASP A 31 3.21 26.04 27.49
C ASP A 31 1.75 26.38 27.14
N VAL A 32 1.52 27.01 25.98
CA VAL A 32 0.17 27.36 25.52
C VAL A 32 -0.56 26.11 25.04
N SER A 33 -1.67 25.79 25.71
CA SER A 33 -2.43 24.57 25.47
C SER A 33 -3.31 24.65 24.22
N ALA A 34 -3.09 23.72 23.29
CA ALA A 34 -3.91 23.57 22.08
C ALA A 34 -5.37 23.15 22.33
N PHE A 35 -5.75 22.87 23.59
CA PHE A 35 -7.12 22.49 23.98
C PHE A 35 -7.82 23.55 24.84
N SER A 36 -7.17 24.70 25.07
CA SER A 36 -7.70 25.79 25.90
C SER A 36 -8.13 26.98 25.01
N PRO A 37 -9.23 27.69 25.34
CA PRO A 37 -9.62 28.91 24.63
C PRO A 37 -8.50 29.96 24.67
N TRP A 38 -8.33 30.68 23.56
CA TRP A 38 -7.32 31.75 23.40
C TRP A 38 -7.32 32.74 24.57
N GLU A 39 -8.50 33.15 25.03
CA GLU A 39 -8.70 34.10 26.11
C GLU A 39 -8.17 33.60 27.46
N LYS A 40 -8.11 32.28 27.66
CA LYS A 40 -7.54 31.67 28.88
C LYS A 40 -6.03 31.58 28.81
N GLU A 41 -5.45 31.34 27.64
CA GLU A 41 -4.00 31.23 27.47
C GLU A 41 -3.31 32.60 27.29
N LEU A 42 -4.04 33.61 26.80
CA LEU A 42 -3.53 34.95 26.47
C LEU A 42 -2.68 35.59 27.57
N HIS A 43 -3.04 35.41 28.84
CA HIS A 43 -2.31 35.99 29.98
C HIS A 43 -0.85 35.51 30.09
N LYS A 44 -0.53 34.32 29.55
CA LYS A 44 0.82 33.74 29.52
C LYS A 44 1.75 34.48 28.57
N ILE A 45 1.20 35.04 27.48
CA ILE A 45 1.96 35.54 26.33
C ILE A 45 1.81 37.05 26.09
N VAL A 46 0.76 37.69 26.60
CA VAL A 46 0.44 39.10 26.33
C VAL A 46 1.53 40.10 26.79
N PHE A 47 2.42 39.67 27.69
CA PHE A 47 3.54 40.46 28.20
C PHE A 47 4.89 40.18 27.52
N ASP A 48 4.97 39.16 26.64
CA ASP A 48 6.19 38.87 25.87
C ASP A 48 6.32 39.86 24.70
N SER A 49 7.53 40.39 24.45
CA SER A 49 7.78 41.31 23.34
C SER A 49 7.43 40.68 21.97
N ARG A 50 7.57 39.36 21.83
CA ARG A 50 7.25 38.59 20.62
C ARG A 50 5.76 38.58 20.30
N TYR A 51 4.88 38.75 21.30
CA TYR A 51 3.44 38.86 21.08
C TYR A 51 3.08 40.07 20.21
N LEU A 52 3.80 41.18 20.35
CA LEU A 52 3.58 42.38 19.54
C LEU A 52 4.21 42.30 18.14
N LEU A 53 5.01 41.29 17.81
CA LEU A 53 5.59 41.13 16.47
C LEU A 53 4.55 40.78 15.41
N LEU A 54 3.40 40.20 15.79
CA LEU A 54 2.26 39.98 14.89
C LEU A 54 1.13 40.99 15.18
N ASP A 55 0.31 41.31 14.18
CA ASP A 55 -0.95 42.07 14.36
C ASP A 55 -2.11 41.18 14.88
N SER A 56 -3.25 41.77 15.26
CA SER A 56 -4.38 41.01 15.85
C SER A 56 -4.97 39.91 14.95
N LYS A 57 -4.89 40.08 13.63
CA LYS A 57 -5.35 39.12 12.61
C LYS A 57 -4.27 38.08 12.32
N GLU A 58 -3.01 38.50 12.17
CA GLU A 58 -1.84 37.61 12.05
C GLU A 58 -1.76 36.66 13.26
N ARG A 59 -1.83 37.19 14.50
CA ARG A 59 -1.82 36.40 15.76
C ARG A 59 -2.88 35.30 15.75
N LYS A 60 -4.13 35.64 15.41
CA LYS A 60 -5.22 34.67 15.39
C LYS A 60 -5.01 33.60 14.33
N GLN A 61 -4.59 33.97 13.12
CA GLN A 61 -4.33 32.99 12.06
C GLN A 61 -3.19 32.03 12.40
N VAL A 62 -2.12 32.52 13.05
CA VAL A 62 -0.99 31.70 13.50
C VAL A 62 -1.37 30.83 14.70
N PHE A 63 -2.17 31.33 15.64
CA PHE A 63 -2.70 30.54 16.76
C PHE A 63 -3.67 29.44 16.28
N ASP A 64 -4.63 29.78 15.42
CA ASP A 64 -5.56 28.82 14.80
C ASP A 64 -4.82 27.75 13.97
N LYS A 65 -3.58 28.03 13.53
CA LYS A 65 -2.68 27.05 12.91
C LYS A 65 -1.95 26.20 13.95
N TYR A 66 -1.29 26.81 14.93
CA TYR A 66 -0.59 26.16 16.05
C TYR A 66 -1.49 25.14 16.77
N VAL A 67 -2.74 25.53 17.09
CA VAL A 67 -3.74 24.66 17.71
C VAL A 67 -3.99 23.39 16.88
N ARG A 68 -4.11 23.51 15.55
CA ARG A 68 -4.30 22.37 14.65
C ARG A 68 -3.04 21.51 14.56
N GLU A 69 -1.88 22.12 14.31
CA GLU A 69 -0.61 21.41 14.15
C GLU A 69 -0.24 20.65 15.44
N ARG A 70 -0.38 21.25 16.62
CA ARG A 70 -0.11 20.58 17.90
C ARG A 70 -1.11 19.47 18.22
N ALA A 71 -2.40 19.66 17.93
CA ALA A 71 -3.39 18.60 18.10
C ALA A 71 -3.19 17.44 17.10
N GLU A 72 -2.60 17.68 15.92
CA GLU A 72 -2.18 16.62 15.00
C GLU A 72 -0.87 15.96 15.41
N GLU A 73 0.09 16.73 15.91
CA GLU A 73 1.37 16.27 16.44
C GLU A 73 1.18 15.32 17.63
N GLU A 74 0.40 15.70 18.64
CA GLU A 74 0.14 14.85 19.82
C GLU A 74 -0.57 13.53 19.43
N ARG A 75 -1.53 13.58 18.49
CA ARG A 75 -2.16 12.37 17.92
C ARG A 75 -1.14 11.50 17.17
N LYS A 76 -0.22 12.12 16.42
CA LYS A 76 0.85 11.47 15.66
C LYS A 76 1.88 10.84 16.60
N GLU A 77 2.25 11.51 17.69
CA GLU A 77 3.10 10.94 18.74
C GLU A 77 2.44 9.75 19.44
N LYS A 78 1.16 9.88 19.84
CA LYS A 78 0.41 8.79 20.47
C LYS A 78 0.31 7.57 19.55
N LYS A 79 0.10 7.79 18.25
CA LYS A 79 0.13 6.75 17.21
C LYS A 79 1.53 6.15 17.03
N ASN A 80 2.58 6.97 16.99
CA ASN A 80 3.97 6.52 16.86
C ASN A 80 4.43 5.71 18.09
N ARG A 81 4.06 6.12 19.30
CA ARG A 81 4.37 5.41 20.55
C ARG A 81 3.70 4.03 20.58
N LEU A 82 2.45 3.92 20.12
CA LEU A 82 1.77 2.63 19.94
C LEU A 82 2.41 1.77 18.83
N LEU A 83 2.82 2.38 17.72
CA LEU A 83 3.51 1.69 16.64
C LEU A 83 4.87 1.14 17.10
N GLN A 84 5.64 1.92 17.87
CA GLN A 84 6.90 1.48 18.48
C GLN A 84 6.70 0.31 19.44
N LYS A 85 5.67 0.36 20.31
CA LYS A 85 5.29 -0.80 21.14
C LYS A 85 4.99 -2.04 20.28
N LYS A 86 4.25 -1.91 19.18
CA LYS A 86 3.98 -3.03 18.25
C LYS A 86 5.24 -3.53 17.54
N MET A 87 6.15 -2.65 17.14
CA MET A 87 7.44 -3.02 16.55
C MET A 87 8.34 -3.78 17.55
N GLN A 88 8.39 -3.34 18.81
CA GLN A 88 9.13 -4.03 19.87
C GLN A 88 8.52 -5.42 20.19
N PHE A 89 7.19 -5.52 20.25
CA PHE A 89 6.49 -6.81 20.39
C PHE A 89 6.74 -7.74 19.21
N ARG A 90 6.86 -7.22 17.98
CA ARG A 90 7.24 -7.97 16.79
C ARG A 90 8.70 -8.43 16.83
N ALA A 91 9.64 -7.58 17.25
CA ALA A 91 11.05 -7.96 17.41
C ALA A 91 11.24 -9.10 18.42
N LEU A 92 10.48 -9.08 19.53
CA LEU A 92 10.41 -10.18 20.50
C LEU A 92 9.95 -11.50 19.85
N MET A 93 8.96 -11.47 18.95
CA MET A 93 8.47 -12.66 18.25
C MET A 93 9.45 -13.19 17.18
N GLU A 94 10.29 -12.32 16.63
CA GLU A 94 11.37 -12.69 15.70
C GLU A 94 12.59 -13.28 16.44
N GLU A 95 12.98 -12.67 17.55
CA GLU A 95 14.01 -13.19 18.48
C GLU A 95 13.61 -14.56 19.06
N ALA A 96 12.32 -14.76 19.37
CA ALA A 96 11.76 -16.01 19.83
C ALA A 96 11.76 -17.15 18.77
N LYS A 97 12.12 -16.86 17.51
CA LYS A 97 12.23 -17.83 16.40
C LYS A 97 10.99 -18.73 16.25
N LEU A 98 9.81 -18.13 16.35
CA LEU A 98 8.53 -18.83 16.25
C LEU A 98 8.37 -19.48 14.87
N HIS A 99 7.71 -20.64 14.85
CA HIS A 99 7.45 -21.43 13.65
C HIS A 99 5.94 -21.56 13.41
N SER A 100 5.55 -22.04 12.22
CA SER A 100 4.16 -22.19 11.76
C SER A 100 3.19 -22.99 12.66
N LYS A 101 3.67 -23.64 13.73
CA LYS A 101 2.86 -24.36 14.74
C LYS A 101 3.00 -23.83 16.18
N SER A 102 3.78 -22.77 16.45
CA SER A 102 3.92 -22.23 17.81
C SER A 102 2.59 -21.71 18.35
N SER A 103 2.26 -21.99 19.62
CA SER A 103 1.03 -21.48 20.25
C SER A 103 1.27 -20.17 21.00
N PHE A 104 0.21 -19.36 21.12
CA PHE A 104 0.26 -18.13 21.93
C PHE A 104 0.46 -18.45 23.42
N THR A 105 -0.06 -19.58 23.90
CA THR A 105 0.09 -20.06 25.27
C THR A 105 1.57 -20.33 25.60
N ASP A 106 2.31 -21.03 24.72
CA ASP A 106 3.73 -21.31 24.91
C ASP A 106 4.57 -20.03 24.90
N PHE A 107 4.28 -19.13 23.95
CA PHE A 107 4.95 -17.84 23.82
C PHE A 107 4.69 -16.94 25.04
N SER A 108 3.43 -16.80 25.45
CA SER A 108 3.06 -16.02 26.65
C SER A 108 3.63 -16.62 27.93
N SER A 109 3.81 -17.93 28.01
CA SER A 109 4.39 -18.60 29.18
C SER A 109 5.90 -18.35 29.29
N LYS A 110 6.61 -18.33 28.15
CA LYS A 110 8.06 -18.07 28.10
C LYS A 110 8.40 -16.58 28.22
N PHE A 111 7.66 -15.71 27.52
CA PHE A 111 7.99 -14.29 27.38
C PHE A 111 7.08 -13.34 28.16
N GLY A 112 6.13 -13.84 28.95
CA GLY A 112 5.19 -13.04 29.73
C GLY A 112 5.81 -12.07 30.76
N ARG A 113 7.11 -12.22 31.05
CA ARG A 113 7.89 -11.31 31.92
C ARG A 113 8.68 -10.23 31.15
N ASP A 114 8.80 -10.32 29.83
CA ASP A 114 9.53 -9.36 28.98
C ASP A 114 8.79 -8.01 28.93
N GLU A 115 9.52 -6.89 29.02
CA GLU A 115 8.92 -5.55 28.97
C GLU A 115 8.25 -5.24 27.63
N ARG A 116 8.76 -5.77 26.52
CA ARG A 116 8.16 -5.65 25.19
C ARG A 116 6.82 -6.38 25.15
N PHE A 117 6.71 -7.55 25.80
CA PHE A 117 5.45 -8.29 25.94
C PHE A 117 4.43 -7.53 26.79
N LYS A 118 4.86 -7.01 27.95
CA LYS A 118 4.03 -6.19 28.85
C LYS A 118 3.55 -4.90 28.19
N SER A 119 4.39 -4.27 27.36
CA SER A 119 4.15 -2.95 26.77
C SER A 119 2.82 -2.85 26.02
N ILE A 120 2.36 -3.93 25.41
CA ILE A 120 1.00 -4.08 24.90
C ILE A 120 0.09 -4.40 26.08
N GLU A 121 -0.65 -3.43 26.61
CA GLU A 121 -1.44 -3.59 27.83
C GLU A 121 -2.55 -4.65 27.70
N LYS A 122 -3.23 -4.70 26.54
CA LYS A 122 -4.40 -5.56 26.29
C LYS A 122 -3.98 -6.97 25.85
N MET A 123 -4.43 -7.98 26.60
CA MET A 123 -4.12 -9.39 26.30
C MET A 123 -4.65 -9.86 24.93
N ARG A 124 -5.86 -9.41 24.53
CA ARG A 124 -6.42 -9.71 23.20
C ARG A 124 -5.57 -9.12 22.07
N ASP A 125 -4.96 -7.96 22.28
CA ASP A 125 -4.13 -7.30 21.26
C ASP A 125 -2.79 -8.04 21.10
N ARG A 126 -2.20 -8.54 22.21
CA ARG A 126 -1.03 -9.45 22.19
C ARG A 126 -1.31 -10.72 21.38
N GLU A 127 -2.46 -11.36 21.63
CA GLU A 127 -2.88 -12.57 20.92
C GLU A 127 -3.16 -12.28 19.43
N THR A 128 -3.74 -11.13 19.12
CA THR A 128 -4.01 -10.69 17.75
C THR A 128 -2.69 -10.50 16.99
N TYR A 129 -1.72 -9.77 17.54
CA TYR A 129 -0.42 -9.55 16.90
C TYR A 129 0.41 -10.83 16.80
N PHE A 130 0.28 -11.76 17.74
CA PHE A 130 0.87 -13.10 17.64
C PHE A 130 0.26 -13.89 16.47
N ASN A 131 -1.07 -13.92 16.36
CA ASN A 131 -1.75 -14.63 15.28
C ASN A 131 -1.47 -14.01 13.89
N GLU A 132 -1.40 -12.68 13.78
CA GLU A 132 -0.88 -11.98 12.60
C GLU A 132 0.53 -12.47 12.23
N TYR A 133 1.45 -12.49 13.21
CA TYR A 133 2.84 -12.90 12.99
C TYR A 133 2.98 -14.38 12.59
N ILE A 134 2.22 -15.30 13.20
CA ILE A 134 2.23 -16.72 12.81
C ILE A 134 1.66 -16.93 11.39
N VAL A 135 0.72 -16.10 10.94
CA VAL A 135 0.26 -16.10 9.53
C VAL A 135 1.35 -15.58 8.59
N GLU A 136 2.09 -14.53 8.97
CA GLU A 136 3.25 -14.06 8.20
C GLU A 136 4.37 -15.11 8.14
N VAL A 137 4.70 -15.80 9.24
CA VAL A 137 5.68 -16.90 9.27
C VAL A 137 5.23 -18.04 8.35
N ARG A 138 3.96 -18.49 8.42
CA ARG A 138 3.41 -19.51 7.51
C ARG A 138 3.51 -19.10 6.04
N LYS A 139 3.31 -17.82 5.73
CA LYS A 139 3.45 -17.28 4.38
C LYS A 139 4.93 -17.29 3.94
N LYS A 140 5.84 -16.79 4.79
CA LYS A 140 7.30 -16.75 4.53
C LYS A 140 7.90 -18.15 4.37
N ASP A 141 7.53 -19.10 5.22
CA ASP A 141 7.89 -20.53 5.11
C ASP A 141 7.49 -21.11 3.75
N LYS A 142 6.28 -20.80 3.29
CA LYS A 142 5.77 -21.25 1.99
C LYS A 142 6.51 -20.56 0.84
N GLU A 143 6.67 -19.24 0.88
CA GLU A 143 7.34 -18.48 -0.18
C GLU A 143 8.82 -18.86 -0.31
N GLU A 144 9.51 -19.16 0.79
CA GLU A 144 10.86 -19.75 0.79
C GLU A 144 10.88 -21.14 0.13
N LYS A 145 9.91 -22.01 0.46
CA LYS A 145 9.81 -23.36 -0.14
C LYS A 145 9.51 -23.29 -1.64
N ASP A 146 8.56 -22.46 -2.05
CA ASP A 146 8.18 -22.29 -3.45
C ASP A 146 9.31 -21.63 -4.25
N ARG A 147 10.04 -20.65 -3.68
CA ARG A 147 11.25 -20.07 -4.28
C ARG A 147 12.37 -21.09 -4.44
N LYS A 148 12.65 -21.93 -3.42
CA LYS A 148 13.67 -23.00 -3.51
C LYS A 148 13.30 -24.03 -4.58
N ARG A 149 12.02 -24.38 -4.71
CA ARG A 149 11.51 -25.26 -5.77
C ARG A 149 11.68 -24.66 -7.16
N GLU A 150 11.34 -23.38 -7.35
CA GLU A 150 11.46 -22.74 -8.67
C GLU A 150 12.93 -22.42 -9.03
N GLN A 151 13.80 -22.16 -8.04
CA GLN A 151 15.25 -22.11 -8.23
C GLN A 151 15.80 -23.46 -8.69
N ALA A 152 15.49 -24.55 -7.98
CA ALA A 152 15.90 -25.90 -8.37
C ALA A 152 15.38 -26.29 -9.76
N LYS A 153 14.17 -25.85 -10.13
CA LYS A 153 13.68 -25.96 -11.51
C LYS A 153 14.53 -25.15 -12.49
N SER A 154 14.80 -23.87 -12.21
CA SER A 154 15.61 -23.00 -13.06
C SER A 154 17.00 -23.59 -13.32
N ASP A 155 17.64 -24.10 -12.26
CA ASP A 155 18.97 -24.73 -12.32
C ASP A 155 18.94 -26.06 -13.10
N PHE A 156 17.85 -26.83 -12.99
CA PHE A 156 17.61 -28.04 -13.78
C PHE A 156 17.37 -27.74 -15.26
N ILE A 157 16.62 -26.68 -15.58
CA ILE A 157 16.41 -26.18 -16.96
C ILE A 157 17.74 -25.66 -17.55
N ALA A 158 18.55 -24.96 -16.76
CA ALA A 158 19.89 -24.54 -17.16
C ALA A 158 20.78 -25.76 -17.46
N LEU A 159 20.79 -26.78 -16.60
CA LEU A 159 21.51 -28.03 -16.84
C LEU A 159 21.12 -28.71 -18.17
N LEU A 160 19.82 -28.76 -18.52
CA LEU A 160 19.38 -29.31 -19.81
C LEU A 160 19.86 -28.46 -21.01
N LYS A 161 19.99 -27.15 -20.83
CA LYS A 161 20.54 -26.24 -21.83
C LYS A 161 22.06 -26.39 -21.98
N ASP A 162 22.80 -26.46 -20.88
CA ASP A 162 24.26 -26.67 -20.83
C ASP A 162 24.67 -27.97 -21.52
N LYS A 163 23.84 -29.01 -21.40
CA LYS A 163 24.06 -30.34 -22.01
C LYS A 163 23.48 -30.45 -23.44
N ALA A 164 23.09 -29.34 -24.05
CA ALA A 164 22.61 -29.24 -25.44
C ALA A 164 21.49 -30.25 -25.80
N ILE A 165 20.53 -30.43 -24.88
CA ILE A 165 19.42 -31.37 -25.07
C ILE A 165 18.43 -30.81 -26.11
N ASP A 166 18.16 -31.57 -27.19
CA ASP A 166 17.18 -31.22 -28.23
C ASP A 166 15.76 -31.67 -27.86
N ARG A 167 14.74 -31.03 -28.47
CA ARG A 167 13.31 -31.36 -28.33
C ARG A 167 12.95 -32.84 -28.61
N HIS A 168 13.75 -33.56 -29.40
CA HIS A 168 13.55 -34.97 -29.74
C HIS A 168 14.30 -35.94 -28.81
N SER A 169 15.03 -35.43 -27.82
CA SER A 169 15.74 -36.26 -26.84
C SER A 169 14.75 -37.15 -26.07
N ARG A 170 15.21 -38.34 -25.68
CA ARG A 170 14.45 -39.24 -24.79
C ARG A 170 14.89 -39.03 -23.35
N TRP A 171 13.95 -39.15 -22.41
CA TRP A 171 14.23 -38.94 -20.99
C TRP A 171 15.29 -39.92 -20.46
N VAL A 172 15.19 -41.21 -20.83
CA VAL A 172 16.13 -42.27 -20.42
C VAL A 172 17.58 -41.93 -20.80
N ASP A 173 17.80 -41.46 -22.02
CA ASP A 173 19.13 -41.14 -22.55
C ASP A 173 19.64 -39.76 -22.11
N THR A 174 18.72 -38.87 -21.72
CA THR A 174 19.04 -37.59 -21.10
C THR A 174 19.48 -37.80 -19.65
N LYS A 175 18.73 -38.59 -18.87
CA LYS A 175 18.99 -38.91 -17.46
C LYS A 175 20.43 -39.41 -17.25
N LYS A 176 20.89 -40.36 -18.06
CA LYS A 176 22.27 -40.91 -18.05
C LYS A 176 23.39 -39.87 -18.27
N LYS A 177 23.07 -38.66 -18.73
CA LYS A 177 24.02 -37.55 -18.96
C LYS A 177 24.02 -36.49 -17.86
N ILE A 178 23.07 -36.57 -16.92
CA ILE A 178 22.80 -35.52 -15.92
C ILE A 178 22.62 -36.04 -14.49
N ASP A 179 22.42 -37.34 -14.29
CA ASP A 179 22.10 -37.93 -12.98
C ASP A 179 23.16 -37.75 -11.90
N SER A 180 24.41 -37.53 -12.30
CA SER A 180 25.54 -37.20 -11.43
C SER A 180 25.56 -35.73 -10.96
N ASP A 181 24.91 -34.79 -11.67
CA ASP A 181 24.98 -33.34 -11.42
C ASP A 181 24.21 -32.93 -10.14
N ALA A 182 24.73 -31.94 -9.41
CA ALA A 182 24.09 -31.43 -8.19
C ALA A 182 22.70 -30.83 -8.47
N ARG A 183 22.50 -30.16 -9.62
CA ARG A 183 21.24 -29.51 -10.02
C ARG A 183 20.17 -30.54 -10.37
N TYR A 184 20.57 -31.70 -10.92
CA TYR A 184 19.66 -32.84 -11.10
C TYR A 184 19.23 -33.43 -9.74
N LYS A 185 20.19 -33.60 -8.82
CA LYS A 185 19.94 -34.17 -7.49
C LYS A 185 19.04 -33.27 -6.63
N ALA A 186 19.20 -31.94 -6.72
CA ALA A 186 18.41 -30.93 -6.00
C ALA A 186 16.90 -30.98 -6.30
N VAL A 187 16.48 -31.46 -7.46
CA VAL A 187 15.07 -31.80 -7.73
C VAL A 187 14.84 -33.22 -7.22
N GLU A 188 14.35 -33.38 -5.98
CA GLU A 188 14.27 -34.70 -5.31
C GLU A 188 13.36 -35.71 -6.05
N SER A 189 12.18 -35.27 -6.50
CA SER A 189 11.17 -36.16 -7.10
C SER A 189 11.48 -36.57 -8.54
N SER A 190 11.53 -37.88 -8.80
CA SER A 190 11.83 -38.41 -10.13
C SER A 190 10.74 -38.14 -11.18
N THR A 191 9.48 -37.92 -10.78
CA THR A 191 8.43 -37.50 -11.74
C THR A 191 8.61 -36.04 -12.11
N LEU A 192 8.87 -35.19 -11.12
CA LEU A 192 9.07 -33.75 -11.30
C LEU A 192 10.29 -33.43 -12.19
N ARG A 193 11.37 -34.22 -12.07
CA ARG A 193 12.51 -34.19 -13.01
C ARG A 193 12.09 -34.46 -14.46
N GLU A 194 11.21 -35.43 -14.69
CA GLU A 194 10.73 -35.77 -16.02
C GLU A 194 9.75 -34.72 -16.57
N ASP A 195 8.90 -34.16 -15.70
CA ASP A 195 8.00 -33.05 -16.06
C ASP A 195 8.79 -31.81 -16.50
N TYR A 196 9.85 -31.43 -15.77
CA TYR A 196 10.73 -30.32 -16.16
C TYR A 196 11.48 -30.60 -17.47
N PHE A 197 11.88 -31.86 -17.71
CA PHE A 197 12.45 -32.26 -19.01
C PHE A 197 11.43 -32.15 -20.15
N ARG A 198 10.18 -32.58 -19.95
CA ARG A 198 9.09 -32.45 -20.93
C ARG A 198 8.72 -30.98 -21.19
N GLU A 199 8.74 -30.14 -20.15
CA GLU A 199 8.57 -28.69 -20.24
C GLU A 199 9.69 -28.04 -21.07
N TYR A 200 10.95 -28.39 -20.79
CA TYR A 200 12.12 -27.92 -21.55
C TYR A 200 12.06 -28.31 -23.04
N CYS A 201 11.80 -29.58 -23.35
CA CYS A 201 11.69 -30.04 -24.75
C CYS A 201 10.54 -29.33 -25.51
N LYS A 202 9.48 -28.93 -24.80
CA LYS A 202 8.43 -28.05 -25.35
C LYS A 202 8.93 -26.61 -25.55
N MET A 203 9.66 -26.02 -24.60
CA MET A 203 10.25 -24.69 -24.74
C MET A 203 11.17 -24.62 -25.96
N VAL A 204 12.11 -25.56 -26.13
CA VAL A 204 13.01 -25.64 -27.30
C VAL A 204 12.22 -25.77 -28.62
N LYS A 205 11.13 -26.55 -28.63
CA LYS A 205 10.24 -26.67 -29.79
C LYS A 205 9.54 -25.34 -30.13
N ASP A 206 9.05 -24.62 -29.12
CA ASP A 206 8.32 -23.36 -29.30
C ASP A 206 9.26 -22.17 -29.59
N GLU A 207 10.48 -22.14 -29.06
CA GLU A 207 11.53 -21.18 -29.44
C GLU A 207 11.96 -21.35 -30.89
N ARG A 208 12.29 -22.59 -31.31
CA ARG A 208 12.65 -22.87 -32.71
C ARG A 208 11.49 -22.58 -33.68
N LYS A 209 10.23 -22.65 -33.22
CA LYS A 209 9.09 -22.17 -34.00
C LYS A 209 9.10 -20.64 -34.11
N LYS A 210 9.25 -19.91 -32.99
CA LYS A 210 9.34 -18.43 -32.99
C LYS A 210 10.48 -17.90 -33.88
N GLU A 211 11.64 -18.56 -33.87
CA GLU A 211 12.74 -18.26 -34.80
C GLU A 211 12.30 -18.38 -36.26
N LYS A 212 11.64 -19.49 -36.63
CA LYS A 212 11.17 -19.70 -38.00
C LYS A 212 10.13 -18.65 -38.38
N ASP A 213 9.08 -18.50 -37.57
CA ASP A 213 8.01 -17.53 -37.76
C ASP A 213 8.54 -16.06 -37.78
N GLY A 214 9.69 -15.81 -37.14
CA GLY A 214 10.41 -14.53 -37.14
C GLY A 214 11.19 -14.28 -38.43
N LYS A 215 12.05 -15.24 -38.83
CA LYS A 215 12.82 -15.19 -40.09
C LYS A 215 11.92 -15.16 -41.33
N GLU A 216 10.74 -15.77 -41.25
CA GLU A 216 9.70 -15.70 -42.30
C GLU A 216 9.12 -14.27 -42.43
N LYS A 217 8.81 -13.60 -41.32
CA LYS A 217 8.37 -12.19 -41.29
C LYS A 217 9.46 -11.20 -41.66
N GLU A 218 10.72 -11.50 -41.36
CA GLU A 218 11.86 -10.70 -41.78
C GLU A 218 12.05 -10.75 -43.29
N ARG A 219 11.94 -11.94 -43.90
CA ARG A 219 11.96 -12.12 -45.37
C ARG A 219 10.79 -11.42 -46.08
N ASP A 220 9.58 -11.51 -45.54
CA ASP A 220 8.41 -10.76 -46.06
C ASP A 220 8.66 -9.24 -46.02
N ARG A 221 9.17 -8.71 -44.90
CA ARG A 221 9.57 -7.29 -44.78
C ARG A 221 10.69 -6.91 -45.75
N GLY A 222 11.68 -7.78 -45.97
CA GLY A 222 12.76 -7.60 -46.93
C GLY A 222 12.23 -7.48 -48.36
N SER A 223 11.48 -8.48 -48.83
CA SER A 223 10.82 -8.50 -50.15
C SER A 223 9.91 -7.28 -50.36
N LYS A 224 9.16 -6.88 -49.33
CA LYS A 224 8.29 -5.70 -49.37
C LYS A 224 9.07 -4.37 -49.41
N LYS A 225 10.28 -4.33 -48.85
CA LYS A 225 11.21 -3.20 -48.99
C LYS A 225 11.83 -3.17 -50.39
N GLU A 226 12.39 -4.29 -50.87
CA GLU A 226 12.96 -4.40 -52.22
C GLU A 226 11.94 -4.01 -53.30
N LYS A 227 10.69 -4.46 -53.17
CA LYS A 227 9.62 -4.06 -54.08
C LYS A 227 9.37 -2.54 -54.04
N LYS A 228 9.32 -1.93 -52.85
CA LYS A 228 9.14 -0.48 -52.70
C LYS A 228 10.31 0.31 -53.30
N ASP A 229 11.53 -0.14 -53.07
CA ASP A 229 12.73 0.53 -53.58
C ASP A 229 12.82 0.38 -55.12
N LYS A 230 12.45 -0.78 -55.68
CA LYS A 230 12.36 -1.03 -57.13
C LYS A 230 11.22 -0.27 -57.82
N ASP A 231 10.07 -0.11 -57.16
CA ASP A 231 8.99 0.73 -57.69
C ASP A 231 9.39 2.23 -57.63
N ARG A 232 10.22 2.64 -56.65
CA ARG A 232 10.81 3.98 -56.57
C ARG A 232 11.92 4.23 -57.60
N GLU A 233 12.68 3.21 -57.99
CA GLU A 233 13.58 3.30 -59.15
C GLU A 233 12.81 3.50 -60.47
N LYS A 234 11.70 2.77 -60.67
CA LYS A 234 10.82 2.98 -61.83
C LYS A 234 10.19 4.36 -61.89
N GLU A 235 9.91 5.00 -60.75
CA GLU A 235 9.50 6.41 -60.73
C GLU A 235 10.66 7.31 -61.17
N LYS A 236 11.87 7.13 -60.63
CA LYS A 236 13.05 7.90 -61.04
C LYS A 236 13.39 7.75 -62.53
N ASP A 237 13.25 6.57 -63.11
CA ASP A 237 13.53 6.38 -64.53
C ASP A 237 12.43 6.97 -65.42
N LYS A 238 11.16 6.97 -64.99
CA LYS A 238 10.09 7.74 -65.65
C LYS A 238 10.31 9.25 -65.54
N ASP A 239 10.81 9.74 -64.41
CA ASP A 239 11.15 11.15 -64.23
C ASP A 239 12.36 11.54 -65.09
N LYS A 240 13.38 10.67 -65.21
CA LYS A 240 14.49 10.87 -66.18
C LYS A 240 14.04 10.93 -67.62
N ASP A 241 13.11 10.07 -68.05
CA ASP A 241 12.61 10.12 -69.42
C ASP A 241 11.75 11.39 -69.65
N LYS A 242 11.04 11.88 -68.63
CA LYS A 242 10.45 13.23 -68.62
C LYS A 242 11.46 14.37 -68.60
N GLU A 243 12.63 14.19 -67.99
CA GLU A 243 13.72 15.17 -68.03
C GLU A 243 14.36 15.21 -69.42
N LYS A 244 14.63 14.06 -70.06
CA LYS A 244 15.08 14.01 -71.47
C LYS A 244 14.08 14.65 -72.44
N GLU A 245 12.78 14.56 -72.15
CA GLU A 245 11.74 15.23 -72.95
C GLU A 245 11.74 16.76 -72.75
N LYS A 246 12.30 17.26 -71.63
CA LYS A 246 12.42 18.70 -71.31
C LYS A 246 13.79 19.31 -71.62
N GLU A 247 14.87 18.53 -71.61
CA GLU A 247 16.22 19.01 -71.92
C GLU A 247 16.40 19.41 -73.40
N ARG A 248 15.44 19.09 -74.27
CA ARG A 248 15.42 19.57 -75.67
C ARG A 248 15.09 21.05 -75.85
N ASP A 249 14.64 21.75 -74.80
CA ASP A 249 14.07 23.11 -74.92
C ASP A 249 14.83 24.22 -74.17
N LYS A 250 15.94 23.91 -73.47
CA LYS A 250 16.75 24.92 -72.74
C LYS A 250 18.27 24.65 -72.75
N ASP A 251 18.90 24.93 -73.88
CA ASP A 251 20.34 25.22 -73.92
C ASP A 251 20.58 26.74 -74.05
N SER A 252 21.00 27.39 -72.97
CA SER A 252 22.03 28.44 -73.01
C SER A 252 22.35 28.97 -71.61
N LYS A 253 23.62 29.34 -71.42
CA LYS A 253 24.25 29.97 -70.24
C LYS A 253 24.32 29.12 -68.96
N LYS A 254 25.45 28.94 -68.26
CA LYS A 254 26.93 28.97 -68.45
C LYS A 254 27.54 29.22 -67.05
N ASP A 255 28.77 28.77 -66.85
CA ASP A 255 29.68 29.04 -65.72
C ASP A 255 29.51 28.25 -64.42
N LYS A 256 30.63 28.22 -63.69
CA LYS A 256 31.15 27.07 -62.95
C LYS A 256 32.25 27.52 -61.99
N LYS A 257 32.05 27.38 -60.68
CA LYS A 257 33.17 27.24 -59.73
C LYS A 257 32.78 26.35 -58.55
N LYS A 258 33.78 25.79 -57.89
CA LYS A 258 33.69 24.75 -56.87
C LYS A 258 34.90 24.91 -55.94
N GLU A 259 34.68 24.99 -54.63
CA GLU A 259 35.75 25.09 -53.63
C GLU A 259 35.52 24.13 -52.45
N LYS A 260 36.56 23.88 -51.67
CA LYS A 260 36.59 23.02 -50.48
C LYS A 260 36.93 23.85 -49.23
N PRO A 261 36.61 23.37 -48.02
CA PRO A 261 37.42 23.65 -46.82
C PRO A 261 38.58 22.63 -46.66
N GLY A 262 39.55 22.96 -45.80
CA GLY A 262 40.73 22.14 -45.47
C GLY A 262 40.84 21.80 -43.99
N ASP A 263 41.99 21.23 -43.62
CA ASP A 263 42.32 20.69 -42.30
C ASP A 263 43.19 21.68 -41.47
N VAL A 264 43.31 21.46 -40.14
CA VAL A 264 44.12 22.31 -39.22
C VAL A 264 44.79 21.46 -38.14
N GLN A 265 46.09 21.68 -37.91
CA GLN A 265 46.93 20.93 -36.95
C GLN A 265 47.08 21.62 -35.58
N GLU A 266 47.41 20.83 -34.55
CA GLU A 266 47.96 21.28 -33.26
C GLU A 266 49.51 21.32 -33.27
N PRO A 267 50.16 22.18 -32.45
CA PRO A 267 51.60 22.15 -32.19
C PRO A 267 51.98 21.61 -30.79
N VAL A 268 53.25 21.23 -30.62
CA VAL A 268 53.89 20.74 -29.38
C VAL A 268 54.82 21.82 -28.79
N PRO A 269 55.33 21.66 -27.55
CA PRO A 269 56.77 21.91 -27.32
C PRO A 269 57.49 20.92 -26.37
N GLU A 270 58.82 20.88 -26.48
CA GLU A 270 59.80 20.21 -25.59
C GLU A 270 60.22 21.16 -24.42
N ALA A 271 61.01 20.84 -23.37
CA ALA A 271 61.89 19.71 -22.99
C ALA A 271 61.78 19.44 -21.44
N SER A 272 62.73 19.00 -20.58
CA SER A 272 64.18 18.70 -20.63
C SER A 272 64.65 17.71 -19.51
N GLU A 273 65.96 17.57 -19.32
CA GLU A 273 66.73 16.71 -18.38
C GLU A 273 67.42 17.57 -17.27
N ALA A 274 68.07 17.10 -16.17
CA ALA A 274 68.08 15.85 -15.36
C ALA A 274 68.96 16.04 -14.07
N GLU A 275 68.95 15.06 -13.11
CA GLU A 275 69.93 14.79 -12.00
C GLU A 275 70.18 15.86 -10.90
N GLU A 276 70.50 15.58 -9.61
CA GLU A 276 70.33 14.39 -8.72
C GLU A 276 70.51 14.83 -7.21
N ALA A 277 70.21 13.92 -6.26
CA ALA A 277 70.70 13.85 -4.86
C ALA A 277 70.16 14.79 -3.73
N GLU A 278 69.11 14.31 -3.04
CA GLU A 278 68.91 14.17 -1.58
C GLU A 278 69.31 15.27 -0.55
N PRO A 279 68.41 15.59 0.43
CA PRO A 279 67.62 14.63 1.20
C PRO A 279 66.09 14.75 1.02
N GLU A 280 65.58 14.48 -0.18
CA GLU A 280 64.16 14.63 -0.51
C GLU A 280 63.38 13.30 -0.57
N GLU A 281 63.98 12.11 -0.52
CA GLU A 281 63.25 10.82 -0.68
C GLU A 281 62.04 10.73 0.26
N ASN A 282 62.19 11.12 1.53
CA ASN A 282 61.07 11.15 2.50
C ASN A 282 59.98 12.18 2.15
N GLU A 283 60.32 13.37 1.67
CA GLU A 283 59.32 14.38 1.26
C GLU A 283 58.71 14.05 -0.11
N SER A 284 59.48 13.42 -1.00
CA SER A 284 59.09 12.96 -2.34
C SER A 284 58.12 11.78 -2.25
N GLU A 285 58.40 10.78 -1.42
CA GLU A 285 57.45 9.70 -1.12
C GLU A 285 56.23 10.22 -0.37
N ALA A 286 56.38 11.11 0.62
CA ALA A 286 55.25 11.73 1.30
C ALA A 286 54.37 12.56 0.36
N ALA A 287 54.96 13.27 -0.61
CA ALA A 287 54.25 14.02 -1.64
C ALA A 287 53.50 13.10 -2.60
N LYS A 288 54.15 12.04 -3.12
CA LYS A 288 53.52 11.00 -3.94
C LYS A 288 52.40 10.29 -3.21
N GLU A 289 52.57 9.97 -1.91
CA GLU A 289 51.54 9.35 -1.09
C GLU A 289 50.36 10.32 -0.81
N ARG A 290 50.66 11.61 -0.59
CA ARG A 290 49.65 12.66 -0.41
C ARG A 290 48.86 12.90 -1.69
N GLU A 291 49.51 12.88 -2.85
CA GLU A 291 48.84 12.98 -4.15
C GLU A 291 48.02 11.72 -4.44
N ALA A 292 48.56 10.52 -4.23
CA ALA A 292 47.82 9.27 -4.38
C ALA A 292 46.57 9.21 -3.48
N ARG A 293 46.67 9.71 -2.23
CA ARG A 293 45.52 9.89 -1.32
C ARG A 293 44.52 10.92 -1.85
N ALA A 294 44.99 12.03 -2.42
CA ALA A 294 44.13 13.06 -3.02
C ALA A 294 43.40 12.53 -4.27
N GLN A 295 44.11 11.90 -5.20
CA GLN A 295 43.55 11.25 -6.39
C GLN A 295 42.55 10.13 -6.01
N ALA A 296 42.86 9.31 -4.99
CA ALA A 296 41.94 8.30 -4.48
C ALA A 296 40.67 8.91 -3.85
N SER A 297 40.82 10.02 -3.12
CA SER A 297 39.70 10.78 -2.55
C SER A 297 38.79 11.37 -3.64
N ILE A 298 39.38 11.99 -4.67
CA ILE A 298 38.66 12.50 -5.85
C ILE A 298 37.91 11.35 -6.55
N LYS A 299 38.59 10.25 -6.84
CA LYS A 299 38.03 9.08 -7.54
C LYS A 299 36.89 8.41 -6.78
N GLU A 300 36.97 8.29 -5.45
CA GLU A 300 35.85 7.77 -4.65
C GLU A 300 34.72 8.81 -4.51
N ARG A 301 35.00 10.12 -4.50
CA ARG A 301 33.99 11.18 -4.56
C ARG A 301 33.24 11.16 -5.90
N GLU A 302 33.93 11.04 -7.02
CA GLU A 302 33.34 10.84 -8.36
C GLU A 302 32.47 9.59 -8.40
N ARG A 303 32.97 8.47 -7.87
CA ARG A 303 32.21 7.21 -7.75
C ARG A 303 30.97 7.35 -6.89
N GLN A 304 31.01 8.14 -5.81
CA GLN A 304 29.83 8.48 -4.99
C GLN A 304 28.83 9.34 -5.76
N VAL A 305 29.28 10.35 -6.51
CA VAL A 305 28.42 11.15 -7.40
C VAL A 305 27.79 10.29 -8.48
N GLN A 306 28.53 9.39 -9.13
CA GLN A 306 28.01 8.44 -10.12
C GLN A 306 26.97 7.48 -9.50
N ARG A 307 27.21 6.95 -8.29
CA ARG A 307 26.22 6.12 -7.56
C ARG A 307 24.95 6.89 -7.20
N ALA A 308 25.09 8.14 -6.75
CA ALA A 308 23.96 9.01 -6.40
C ALA A 308 23.12 9.35 -7.64
N LEU A 309 23.78 9.73 -8.74
CA LEU A 309 23.14 9.99 -10.03
C LEU A 309 22.45 8.74 -10.58
N ALA A 310 23.10 7.57 -10.55
CA ALA A 310 22.50 6.31 -10.99
C ALA A 310 21.28 5.90 -10.16
N THR A 311 21.27 6.20 -8.85
CA THR A 311 20.09 6.02 -7.99
C THR A 311 18.98 7.00 -8.34
N SER A 312 19.29 8.30 -8.41
CA SER A 312 18.34 9.37 -8.77
C SER A 312 17.68 9.14 -10.13
N LEU A 313 18.45 8.73 -11.14
CA LEU A 313 17.92 8.36 -12.46
C LEU A 313 16.95 7.17 -12.35
N ARG A 314 17.34 6.08 -11.66
CA ARG A 314 16.47 4.91 -11.46
C ARG A 314 15.19 5.24 -10.72
N ASP A 315 15.23 6.14 -9.73
CA ASP A 315 14.05 6.51 -8.96
C ASP A 315 13.11 7.41 -9.76
N ARG A 316 13.65 8.40 -10.50
CA ARG A 316 12.89 9.19 -11.47
C ARG A 316 12.31 8.35 -12.62
N ASP A 317 12.97 7.26 -13.00
CA ASP A 317 12.48 6.32 -14.01
C ASP A 317 11.33 5.45 -13.47
N LYS A 318 11.43 4.93 -12.24
CA LYS A 318 10.32 4.28 -11.53
C LYS A 318 9.11 5.21 -11.39
N GLU A 319 9.35 6.47 -11.06
CA GLU A 319 8.30 7.49 -10.88
C GLU A 319 7.53 7.74 -12.18
N ARG A 320 8.22 7.88 -13.32
CA ARG A 320 7.54 8.00 -14.63
C ARG A 320 6.74 6.76 -15.00
N GLU A 321 7.30 5.56 -14.82
CA GLU A 321 6.56 4.31 -15.06
C GLU A 321 5.37 4.13 -14.10
N TYR A 322 5.48 4.61 -12.85
CA TYR A 322 4.38 4.64 -11.90
C TYR A 322 3.27 5.59 -12.33
N HIS A 323 3.59 6.84 -12.72
CA HIS A 323 2.60 7.80 -13.23
C HIS A 323 1.88 7.29 -14.47
N LYS A 324 2.63 6.82 -15.48
CA LYS A 324 2.09 6.22 -16.72
C LYS A 324 1.15 5.04 -16.44
N ARG A 325 1.48 4.23 -15.43
CA ARG A 325 0.63 3.12 -14.98
C ARG A 325 -0.60 3.62 -14.21
N ASP A 326 -0.48 4.66 -13.39
CA ASP A 326 -1.62 5.23 -12.67
C ASP A 326 -2.61 5.94 -13.62
N GLU A 327 -2.12 6.68 -14.62
CA GLU A 327 -2.93 7.21 -15.74
C GLU A 327 -3.73 6.09 -16.42
N ALA A 328 -3.08 4.95 -16.71
CA ALA A 328 -3.75 3.76 -17.26
C ALA A 328 -4.80 3.16 -16.29
N VAL A 329 -4.58 3.21 -14.97
CA VAL A 329 -5.60 2.86 -13.94
C VAL A 329 -6.76 3.86 -13.95
N GLN A 330 -6.49 5.17 -13.99
CA GLN A 330 -7.50 6.22 -13.99
C GLN A 330 -8.38 6.13 -15.25
N HIS A 331 -7.78 6.02 -16.44
CA HIS A 331 -8.51 5.82 -17.70
C HIS A 331 -9.36 4.54 -17.69
N PHE A 332 -8.83 3.43 -17.15
CA PHE A 332 -9.60 2.19 -17.05
C PHE A 332 -10.77 2.31 -16.05
N ASN A 333 -10.58 2.98 -14.91
CA ASN A 333 -11.62 3.22 -13.93
C ASN A 333 -12.72 4.15 -14.45
N ALA A 334 -12.37 5.19 -15.22
CA ALA A 334 -13.34 6.04 -15.90
C ALA A 334 -14.17 5.25 -16.93
N LEU A 335 -13.52 4.41 -17.73
CA LEU A 335 -14.18 3.53 -18.70
C LEU A 335 -15.12 2.51 -18.02
N LEU A 336 -14.72 1.99 -16.86
CA LEU A 336 -15.57 1.14 -16.01
C LEU A 336 -16.78 1.91 -15.48
N ALA A 337 -16.62 3.14 -14.99
CA ALA A 337 -17.71 3.97 -14.49
C ALA A 337 -18.75 4.29 -15.58
N ASP A 338 -18.29 4.60 -16.81
CA ASP A 338 -19.16 4.91 -17.94
C ASP A 338 -19.97 3.70 -18.41
N LEU A 339 -19.32 2.55 -18.61
CA LEU A 339 -19.89 1.40 -19.34
C LEU A 339 -20.36 0.27 -18.43
N VAL A 340 -19.68 0.02 -17.31
CA VAL A 340 -20.03 -1.05 -16.36
C VAL A 340 -20.87 -0.44 -15.24
N ARG A 341 -22.17 -0.25 -15.50
CA ARG A 341 -23.13 0.27 -14.50
C ARG A 341 -23.89 -0.81 -13.74
N ASN A 342 -23.89 -2.05 -14.25
CA ASN A 342 -24.58 -3.19 -13.64
C ASN A 342 -23.59 -4.03 -12.80
N PRO A 343 -23.79 -4.16 -11.47
CA PRO A 343 -22.93 -4.95 -10.59
C PRO A 343 -23.07 -6.48 -10.74
N ASP A 344 -24.04 -6.99 -11.52
CA ASP A 344 -24.22 -8.42 -11.75
C ASP A 344 -23.58 -8.91 -13.07
N LEU A 345 -22.81 -8.04 -13.77
CA LEU A 345 -22.01 -8.37 -14.95
C LEU A 345 -20.80 -9.26 -14.59
N THR A 346 -20.47 -10.22 -15.46
CA THR A 346 -19.18 -10.93 -15.38
C THR A 346 -18.07 -10.18 -16.12
N TRP A 347 -16.82 -10.44 -15.76
CA TRP A 347 -15.65 -9.89 -16.46
C TRP A 347 -15.63 -10.25 -17.94
N ARG A 348 -16.08 -11.47 -18.32
CA ARG A 348 -16.14 -11.90 -19.74
C ARG A 348 -17.09 -11.01 -20.55
N GLU A 349 -18.25 -10.66 -19.98
CA GLU A 349 -19.26 -9.81 -20.64
C GLU A 349 -18.80 -8.36 -20.68
N ALA A 350 -18.36 -7.82 -19.54
CA ALA A 350 -17.84 -6.46 -19.46
C ALA A 350 -16.65 -6.25 -20.40
N LYS A 351 -15.68 -7.16 -20.44
CA LYS A 351 -14.53 -7.10 -21.36
C LYS A 351 -14.94 -7.11 -22.83
N LYS A 352 -16.06 -7.76 -23.20
CA LYS A 352 -16.61 -7.73 -24.57
C LYS A 352 -17.27 -6.38 -24.92
N GLN A 353 -17.74 -5.64 -23.92
CA GLN A 353 -18.27 -4.28 -24.08
C GLN A 353 -17.13 -3.24 -24.08
N LEU A 354 -16.29 -3.25 -23.05
CA LEU A 354 -15.13 -2.38 -22.86
C LEU A 354 -14.21 -2.37 -24.10
N LYS A 355 -13.94 -3.52 -24.71
CA LYS A 355 -13.11 -3.64 -25.93
C LYS A 355 -13.68 -2.99 -27.19
N LYS A 356 -14.93 -2.49 -27.18
CA LYS A 356 -15.50 -1.73 -28.30
C LYS A 356 -15.24 -0.23 -28.19
N ASP A 357 -14.92 0.27 -26.99
CA ASP A 357 -14.58 1.68 -26.77
C ASP A 357 -13.11 1.91 -27.11
N HIS A 358 -12.83 2.97 -27.87
CA HIS A 358 -11.48 3.34 -28.27
C HIS A 358 -10.55 3.56 -27.06
N ARG A 359 -11.10 4.03 -25.93
CA ARG A 359 -10.35 4.31 -24.69
C ARG A 359 -9.78 3.05 -24.03
N TYR A 360 -10.17 1.83 -24.46
CA TYR A 360 -9.65 0.59 -23.89
C TYR A 360 -8.13 0.43 -24.05
N SER A 361 -7.55 0.99 -25.13
CA SER A 361 -6.10 0.95 -25.38
C SER A 361 -5.31 1.95 -24.53
N LEU A 362 -5.94 3.01 -24.00
CA LEU A 362 -5.31 3.92 -23.04
C LEU A 362 -4.94 3.20 -21.72
N ALA A 363 -5.48 2.00 -21.50
CA ALA A 363 -5.18 1.15 -20.36
C ALA A 363 -4.16 0.04 -20.67
N ASP A 364 -3.51 -0.03 -21.85
CA ASP A 364 -2.72 -1.20 -22.25
C ASP A 364 -1.40 -1.42 -21.48
N GLU A 365 -0.95 -0.45 -20.68
CA GLU A 365 0.08 -0.64 -19.64
C GLU A 365 -0.40 -1.50 -18.45
N LEU A 366 -1.70 -1.77 -18.35
CA LEU A 366 -2.25 -2.70 -17.37
C LEU A 366 -2.34 -4.11 -17.96
N ASN A 367 -1.73 -5.07 -17.26
CA ASN A 367 -1.86 -6.48 -17.61
C ASN A 367 -3.32 -6.98 -17.45
N LYS A 368 -3.60 -8.17 -17.97
CA LYS A 368 -4.95 -8.79 -17.93
C LYS A 368 -5.55 -8.78 -16.51
N ASP A 369 -4.74 -9.12 -15.52
CA ASP A 369 -5.19 -9.46 -14.17
C ASP A 369 -5.33 -8.19 -13.31
N ASP A 370 -4.57 -7.12 -13.61
CA ASP A 370 -4.84 -5.76 -13.15
C ASP A 370 -6.20 -5.26 -13.63
N LYS A 371 -6.47 -5.35 -14.94
CA LYS A 371 -7.78 -4.95 -15.51
C LYS A 371 -8.93 -5.77 -14.90
N GLU A 372 -8.72 -7.05 -14.64
CA GLU A 372 -9.69 -7.96 -14.00
C GLU A 372 -9.93 -7.65 -12.51
N ARG A 373 -8.86 -7.26 -11.78
CA ARG A 373 -8.93 -6.80 -10.38
C ARG A 373 -9.67 -5.46 -10.25
N LEU A 374 -9.36 -4.49 -11.09
CA LEU A 374 -10.02 -3.17 -11.10
C LEU A 374 -11.52 -3.30 -11.45
N PHE A 375 -11.84 -4.12 -12.45
CA PHE A 375 -13.24 -4.46 -12.75
C PHE A 375 -13.96 -5.06 -11.53
N SER A 376 -13.33 -6.00 -10.83
CA SER A 376 -13.91 -6.66 -9.65
C SER A 376 -14.11 -5.68 -8.48
N GLN A 377 -13.17 -4.75 -8.28
CA GLN A 377 -13.26 -3.68 -7.28
C GLN A 377 -14.41 -2.71 -7.60
N HIS A 378 -14.53 -2.27 -8.85
CA HIS A 378 -15.61 -1.38 -9.32
C HIS A 378 -16.99 -2.03 -9.18
N VAL A 379 -17.13 -3.28 -9.63
CA VAL A 379 -18.36 -4.07 -9.46
C VAL A 379 -18.70 -4.26 -7.97
N GLY A 380 -17.71 -4.53 -7.12
CA GLY A 380 -17.89 -4.58 -5.66
C GLY A 380 -18.38 -3.27 -5.05
N ALA A 381 -17.86 -2.14 -5.52
CA ALA A 381 -18.29 -0.81 -5.09
C ALA A 381 -19.72 -0.48 -5.54
N LEU A 382 -20.10 -0.83 -6.79
CA LEU A 382 -21.48 -0.71 -7.27
C LEU A 382 -22.44 -1.63 -6.50
N ALA A 383 -22.03 -2.86 -6.22
CA ALA A 383 -22.80 -3.79 -5.39
C ALA A 383 -23.01 -3.23 -3.97
N SER A 384 -22.00 -2.56 -3.39
CA SER A 384 -22.18 -1.88 -2.11
C SER A 384 -23.17 -0.72 -2.22
N LYS A 385 -22.95 0.24 -3.13
CA LYS A 385 -23.90 1.36 -3.34
C LYS A 385 -25.34 0.89 -3.53
N ARG A 386 -25.55 -0.27 -4.18
CA ARG A 386 -26.87 -0.92 -4.29
C ARG A 386 -27.43 -1.39 -2.94
N ARG A 387 -26.63 -2.11 -2.13
CA ARG A 387 -27.01 -2.51 -0.76
C ARG A 387 -27.26 -1.31 0.14
N ASP A 388 -26.42 -0.29 0.05
CA ASP A 388 -26.46 0.89 0.90
C ASP A 388 -27.76 1.68 0.63
N LYS A 389 -28.17 1.78 -0.65
CA LYS A 389 -29.49 2.30 -1.04
C LYS A 389 -30.65 1.44 -0.53
N LEU A 390 -30.56 0.10 -0.60
CA LEU A 390 -31.59 -0.78 -0.05
C LEU A 390 -31.73 -0.58 1.47
N ARG A 391 -30.60 -0.52 2.19
CA ARG A 391 -30.55 -0.35 3.64
C ARG A 391 -31.06 1.02 4.10
N ALA A 392 -30.86 2.07 3.31
CA ALA A 392 -31.47 3.39 3.55
C ALA A 392 -33.01 3.29 3.48
N ILE A 393 -33.56 2.71 2.41
CA ILE A 393 -35.03 2.55 2.24
C ILE A 393 -35.62 1.63 3.32
N LEU A 394 -34.92 0.55 3.70
CA LEU A 394 -35.33 -0.32 4.81
C LEU A 394 -35.29 0.40 6.18
N ALA A 395 -34.45 1.42 6.36
CA ALA A 395 -34.42 2.24 7.57
C ALA A 395 -35.55 3.28 7.57
N GLU A 396 -35.81 3.91 6.42
CA GLU A 396 -36.91 4.87 6.19
C GLU A 396 -38.29 4.21 6.37
N LEU A 397 -38.47 2.99 5.85
CA LEU A 397 -39.67 2.16 6.07
C LEU A 397 -39.79 1.59 7.49
N GLY A 398 -38.90 1.95 8.43
CA GLY A 398 -38.97 1.53 9.84
C GLY A 398 -38.78 0.03 10.08
N VAL A 399 -38.15 -0.71 9.14
CA VAL A 399 -38.11 -2.17 9.14
C VAL A 399 -37.37 -2.72 10.37
N GLY A 400 -38.13 -3.38 11.25
CA GLY A 400 -37.68 -3.91 12.54
C GLY A 400 -37.14 -5.35 12.51
N CYS A 401 -36.62 -5.80 13.66
CA CYS A 401 -35.92 -7.07 13.84
C CYS A 401 -36.75 -8.34 13.54
N THR A 402 -38.07 -8.24 13.51
CA THR A 402 -39.05 -9.31 13.25
C THR A 402 -39.83 -9.14 11.95
N ALA A 403 -39.52 -8.12 11.14
CA ALA A 403 -40.23 -7.87 9.90
C ALA A 403 -40.18 -9.08 8.96
N HIS A 404 -41.27 -9.33 8.23
CA HIS A 404 -41.37 -10.48 7.35
C HIS A 404 -41.19 -10.08 5.87
N TRP A 405 -40.40 -10.87 5.16
CA TRP A 405 -39.90 -10.50 3.83
C TRP A 405 -41.00 -10.22 2.80
N ARG A 406 -42.10 -10.99 2.81
CA ARG A 406 -43.22 -10.81 1.86
C ARG A 406 -43.77 -9.38 1.91
N ASP A 407 -43.86 -8.83 3.11
CA ASP A 407 -44.61 -7.61 3.38
C ASP A 407 -43.69 -6.39 3.20
N VAL A 408 -42.42 -6.52 3.60
CA VAL A 408 -41.33 -5.58 3.24
C VAL A 408 -41.11 -5.52 1.72
N ARG A 409 -41.17 -6.66 1.03
CA ARG A 409 -41.07 -6.72 -0.44
C ARG A 409 -42.21 -5.98 -1.14
N LYS A 410 -43.41 -5.92 -0.54
CA LYS A 410 -44.53 -5.11 -1.07
C LYS A 410 -44.20 -3.62 -0.98
N GLN A 411 -43.78 -3.15 0.20
CA GLN A 411 -43.36 -1.76 0.43
C GLN A 411 -42.21 -1.35 -0.50
N LEU A 412 -41.22 -2.23 -0.70
CA LEU A 412 -40.12 -1.99 -1.64
C LEU A 412 -40.56 -1.94 -3.12
N ALA A 413 -41.63 -2.62 -3.50
CA ALA A 413 -42.18 -2.57 -4.86
C ALA A 413 -42.98 -1.27 -5.12
N GLU A 414 -43.55 -0.69 -4.07
CA GLU A 414 -44.24 0.61 -4.10
C GLU A 414 -43.23 1.79 -4.10
N HIS A 415 -41.97 1.55 -3.69
CA HIS A 415 -40.94 2.58 -3.55
C HIS A 415 -40.20 2.86 -4.86
N ALA A 416 -40.54 3.94 -5.56
CA ALA A 416 -40.04 4.28 -6.90
C ALA A 416 -38.50 4.32 -7.06
N THR A 417 -37.74 4.50 -5.98
CA THR A 417 -36.27 4.52 -6.02
C THR A 417 -35.62 3.18 -5.67
N ALA A 418 -36.39 2.11 -5.44
CA ALA A 418 -35.88 0.81 -4.98
C ALA A 418 -34.78 0.23 -5.90
N PRO A 419 -33.67 -0.28 -5.35
CA PRO A 419 -32.59 -0.86 -6.15
C PRO A 419 -32.99 -2.17 -6.84
N THR A 420 -32.69 -2.29 -8.14
CA THR A 420 -32.93 -3.53 -8.91
C THR A 420 -31.85 -4.59 -8.65
N TYR A 421 -32.28 -5.82 -8.40
CA TYR A 421 -31.42 -7.00 -8.22
C TYR A 421 -31.65 -8.02 -9.34
N ARG A 422 -30.66 -8.88 -9.63
CA ARG A 422 -30.74 -9.87 -10.71
C ARG A 422 -31.82 -10.94 -10.47
N ASN A 423 -32.13 -11.24 -9.21
CA ASN A 423 -33.26 -12.09 -8.83
C ASN A 423 -33.76 -11.74 -7.41
N ALA A 424 -34.98 -12.17 -7.07
CA ALA A 424 -35.58 -11.89 -5.77
C ALA A 424 -34.82 -12.51 -4.57
N PRO A 425 -34.29 -13.76 -4.63
CA PRO A 425 -33.46 -14.31 -3.54
C PRO A 425 -32.21 -13.50 -3.20
N GLN A 426 -31.59 -12.83 -4.18
CA GLN A 426 -30.45 -11.93 -3.95
C GLN A 426 -30.86 -10.73 -3.09
N MET A 427 -32.01 -10.11 -3.37
CA MET A 427 -32.56 -9.00 -2.58
C MET A 427 -33.02 -9.46 -1.19
N GLU A 428 -33.66 -10.64 -1.10
CA GLU A 428 -34.08 -11.24 0.17
C GLU A 428 -32.89 -11.52 1.10
N ARG A 429 -31.77 -12.01 0.55
CA ARG A 429 -30.55 -12.25 1.31
C ARG A 429 -30.01 -10.95 1.93
N GLU A 430 -30.00 -9.85 1.18
CA GLU A 430 -29.56 -8.54 1.68
C GLU A 430 -30.52 -7.98 2.76
N PHE A 431 -31.83 -8.24 2.63
CA PHE A 431 -32.82 -7.95 3.67
C PHE A 431 -32.57 -8.78 4.94
N ARG A 432 -32.35 -10.10 4.83
CA ARG A 432 -32.01 -10.98 5.97
C ARG A 432 -30.67 -10.58 6.61
N ASP A 433 -29.70 -10.17 5.81
CA ASP A 433 -28.44 -9.60 6.29
C ASP A 433 -28.70 -8.31 7.11
N TYR A 434 -29.50 -7.36 6.60
CA TYR A 434 -29.91 -6.15 7.34
C TYR A 434 -30.67 -6.46 8.65
N GLN A 435 -31.57 -7.45 8.63
CA GLN A 435 -32.36 -7.87 9.80
C GLN A 435 -31.46 -8.43 10.92
N ARG A 436 -30.48 -9.29 10.56
CA ARG A 436 -29.45 -9.76 11.51
C ARG A 436 -28.60 -8.60 12.04
N ASP A 437 -28.21 -7.66 11.18
CA ASP A 437 -27.38 -6.53 11.59
C ASP A 437 -28.16 -5.60 12.57
N LYS A 438 -29.46 -5.40 12.37
CA LYS A 438 -30.38 -4.74 13.32
C LYS A 438 -30.46 -5.48 14.66
N GLN A 439 -30.61 -6.81 14.65
CA GLN A 439 -30.57 -7.62 15.88
C GLN A 439 -29.23 -7.51 16.61
N SER A 440 -28.11 -7.51 15.87
CA SER A 440 -26.76 -7.33 16.44
C SER A 440 -26.60 -5.95 17.08
N ALA A 441 -27.11 -4.90 16.44
CA ALA A 441 -27.15 -3.54 16.98
C ALA A 441 -28.00 -3.47 18.27
N ALA A 442 -29.19 -4.08 18.31
CA ALA A 442 -30.04 -4.14 19.50
C ALA A 442 -29.35 -4.90 20.66
N LYS A 443 -28.74 -6.06 20.39
CA LYS A 443 -27.94 -6.83 21.37
C LYS A 443 -26.72 -6.04 21.88
N THR A 444 -26.17 -5.13 21.08
CA THR A 444 -25.08 -4.23 21.49
C THR A 444 -25.61 -3.06 22.31
N ALA A 445 -26.76 -2.50 21.95
CA ALA A 445 -27.44 -1.45 22.71
C ALA A 445 -27.86 -1.92 24.12
N LEU A 446 -28.32 -3.16 24.27
CA LEU A 446 -28.58 -3.77 25.59
C LEU A 446 -27.31 -3.87 26.45
N ARG A 447 -26.17 -4.28 25.88
CA ARG A 447 -24.89 -4.30 26.61
C ARG A 447 -24.46 -2.91 27.05
N GLN A 448 -24.73 -1.89 26.24
CA GLN A 448 -24.46 -0.49 26.58
C GLN A 448 -25.39 0.03 27.68
N LEU A 449 -26.68 -0.30 27.63
CA LEU A 449 -27.64 -0.06 28.73
C LEU A 449 -27.14 -0.71 30.05
N LEU A 450 -26.74 -1.98 30.00
CA LEU A 450 -26.23 -2.70 31.18
C LEU A 450 -24.98 -2.04 31.81
N LEU A 451 -24.11 -1.41 31.00
CA LEU A 451 -22.97 -0.61 31.46
C LEU A 451 -23.37 0.74 32.07
N GLU A 452 -24.52 1.31 31.68
CA GLU A 452 -25.05 2.58 32.18
C GLU A 452 -25.89 2.41 33.47
N THR A 453 -26.50 1.24 33.66
CA THR A 453 -27.44 0.96 34.77
C THR A 453 -26.70 0.77 36.11
N ARG A 454 -26.43 1.88 36.79
CA ARG A 454 -25.65 1.95 38.06
C ARG A 454 -26.15 1.10 39.23
N SER A 455 -27.40 0.65 39.23
CA SER A 455 -27.95 -0.27 40.25
C SER A 455 -27.46 -1.71 40.08
N ILE A 456 -26.96 -2.07 38.88
CA ILE A 456 -26.35 -3.38 38.61
C ILE A 456 -24.88 -3.31 39.04
N THR A 457 -24.46 -4.25 39.90
CA THR A 457 -23.12 -4.25 40.52
C THR A 457 -22.50 -5.64 40.54
N HIS A 458 -21.23 -5.74 40.96
CA HIS A 458 -20.55 -7.02 41.21
C HIS A 458 -21.28 -7.97 42.17
N ARG A 459 -22.21 -7.46 43.01
CA ARG A 459 -23.02 -8.29 43.92
C ARG A 459 -24.33 -8.78 43.30
N SER A 460 -24.75 -8.22 42.18
CA SER A 460 -26.04 -8.54 41.56
C SER A 460 -26.09 -10.00 41.07
N MET A 461 -24.97 -10.62 40.68
CA MET A 461 -24.93 -12.05 40.34
C MET A 461 -25.10 -12.95 41.57
N ALA A 462 -24.47 -12.61 42.69
CA ALA A 462 -24.63 -13.35 43.95
C ALA A 462 -26.09 -13.31 44.42
N ALA A 463 -26.71 -12.13 44.44
CA ALA A 463 -28.12 -11.96 44.78
C ALA A 463 -29.06 -12.77 43.86
N VAL A 464 -28.72 -12.93 42.57
CA VAL A 464 -29.47 -13.76 41.61
C VAL A 464 -29.32 -15.27 41.90
N ARG A 465 -28.17 -15.72 42.43
CA ARG A 465 -28.00 -17.11 42.89
C ARG A 465 -28.70 -17.38 44.23
N GLU A 466 -28.76 -16.38 45.11
CA GLU A 466 -29.47 -16.46 46.39
C GLU A 466 -31.00 -16.40 46.22
N SER A 467 -31.51 -15.62 45.26
CA SER A 467 -32.94 -15.53 44.97
C SER A 467 -33.23 -15.21 43.50
N PRO A 468 -34.02 -16.04 42.80
CA PRO A 468 -34.48 -15.75 41.44
C PRO A 468 -35.23 -14.41 41.32
N ALA A 469 -35.86 -13.91 42.39
CA ALA A 469 -36.55 -12.62 42.39
C ALA A 469 -35.59 -11.43 42.18
N ALA A 470 -34.30 -11.57 42.48
CA ALA A 470 -33.30 -10.54 42.19
C ALA A 470 -33.09 -10.38 40.68
N MET A 471 -33.27 -11.43 39.87
CA MET A 471 -33.24 -11.33 38.41
C MET A 471 -34.44 -10.53 37.90
N THR A 472 -35.64 -10.77 38.45
CA THR A 472 -36.84 -9.97 38.14
C THR A 472 -36.62 -8.50 38.47
N SER A 473 -36.00 -8.16 39.60
CA SER A 473 -35.65 -6.78 39.96
C SER A 473 -34.66 -6.12 38.98
N VAL A 474 -33.67 -6.87 38.49
CA VAL A 474 -32.76 -6.41 37.42
C VAL A 474 -33.53 -6.18 36.11
N GLN A 475 -34.40 -7.09 35.70
CA GLN A 475 -35.26 -6.92 34.53
C GLN A 475 -36.23 -5.74 34.67
N ASP A 476 -36.83 -5.55 35.85
CA ASP A 476 -37.77 -4.47 36.16
C ASP A 476 -37.11 -3.09 36.12
N THR A 477 -35.82 -3.00 36.43
CA THR A 477 -35.03 -1.78 36.25
C THR A 477 -34.83 -1.46 34.76
N LEU A 478 -34.73 -2.48 33.90
CA LEU A 478 -34.35 -2.35 32.49
C LEU A 478 -35.56 -2.26 31.53
N LYS A 479 -36.72 -2.83 31.91
CA LYS A 479 -37.88 -3.04 31.02
C LYS A 479 -38.47 -1.79 30.37
N HIS A 480 -38.21 -0.62 30.94
CA HIS A 480 -38.69 0.67 30.44
C HIS A 480 -37.75 1.35 29.43
N ASP A 481 -36.52 0.85 29.25
CA ASP A 481 -35.60 1.36 28.22
C ASP A 481 -35.88 0.68 26.87
N ALA A 482 -35.99 1.48 25.80
CA ALA A 482 -36.28 1.00 24.45
C ALA A 482 -35.27 -0.04 23.93
N ARG A 483 -34.03 -0.04 24.44
CA ARG A 483 -32.96 -1.00 24.10
C ARG A 483 -33.20 -2.39 24.69
N TYR A 484 -33.95 -2.47 25.80
CA TYR A 484 -34.43 -3.74 26.36
C TYR A 484 -35.64 -4.27 25.58
N ALA A 485 -36.62 -3.41 25.31
CA ALA A 485 -37.84 -3.75 24.57
C ALA A 485 -37.56 -4.16 23.10
N ALA A 486 -36.53 -3.59 22.47
CA ALA A 486 -36.07 -3.96 21.13
C ALA A 486 -35.69 -5.46 20.98
N LEU A 487 -35.58 -6.21 22.09
CA LEU A 487 -35.25 -7.63 22.15
C LEU A 487 -36.38 -8.50 22.71
N ASP A 488 -37.61 -7.99 22.87
CA ASP A 488 -38.78 -8.76 23.35
C ASP A 488 -39.09 -10.02 22.51
N HIS A 489 -38.69 -10.01 21.24
CA HIS A 489 -38.86 -11.13 20.30
C HIS A 489 -37.85 -12.28 20.47
N ILE A 490 -36.85 -12.12 21.34
CA ILE A 490 -35.83 -13.13 21.66
C ILE A 490 -35.47 -13.07 23.17
N PRO A 491 -36.44 -13.35 24.05
CA PRO A 491 -36.29 -13.15 25.50
C PRO A 491 -35.18 -14.03 26.11
N GLU A 492 -34.91 -15.21 25.56
CA GLU A 492 -33.85 -16.11 26.02
C GLU A 492 -32.46 -15.53 25.72
N GLU A 493 -32.24 -14.98 24.52
CA GLU A 493 -30.98 -14.31 24.18
C GLU A 493 -30.79 -13.02 25.01
N ARG A 494 -31.86 -12.26 25.24
CA ARG A 494 -31.83 -11.11 26.15
C ARG A 494 -31.40 -11.54 27.56
N GLN A 495 -31.99 -12.60 28.08
CA GLN A 495 -31.65 -13.14 29.40
C GLN A 495 -30.20 -13.63 29.45
N GLN A 496 -29.71 -14.32 28.42
CA GLN A 496 -28.31 -14.75 28.33
C GLN A 496 -27.33 -13.56 28.33
N ILE A 497 -27.66 -12.47 27.63
CA ILE A 497 -26.84 -11.24 27.61
C ILE A 497 -26.78 -10.60 29.02
N ILE A 498 -27.90 -10.58 29.75
CA ILE A 498 -27.96 -10.06 31.12
C ILE A 498 -27.12 -10.95 32.05
N THR A 499 -27.36 -12.26 32.08
CA THR A 499 -26.62 -13.21 32.93
C THR A 499 -25.11 -13.14 32.69
N ALA A 500 -24.67 -13.19 31.41
CA ALA A 500 -23.24 -13.13 31.08
C ALA A 500 -22.57 -11.81 31.52
N TYR A 501 -23.31 -10.69 31.51
CA TYR A 501 -22.82 -9.42 32.03
C TYR A 501 -22.70 -9.42 33.56
N LEU A 502 -23.67 -10.00 34.27
CA LEU A 502 -23.63 -10.16 35.73
C LEU A 502 -22.44 -11.04 36.16
N GLU A 503 -22.19 -12.14 35.45
CA GLU A 503 -21.01 -13.00 35.65
C GLU A 503 -19.69 -12.26 35.38
N GLU A 504 -19.64 -11.41 34.35
CA GLU A 504 -18.46 -10.59 34.07
C GLU A 504 -18.20 -9.54 35.18
N LEU A 505 -19.26 -8.93 35.73
CA LEU A 505 -19.15 -8.00 36.87
C LEU A 505 -18.71 -8.70 38.15
N GLU A 506 -19.26 -9.87 38.47
CA GLU A 506 -18.85 -10.68 39.63
C GLU A 506 -17.36 -11.05 39.53
N LYS A 507 -16.93 -11.50 38.35
CA LYS A 507 -15.52 -11.86 38.06
C LYS A 507 -14.56 -10.65 38.10
N LYS A 508 -15.05 -9.44 37.84
CA LYS A 508 -14.28 -8.18 38.00
C LYS A 508 -14.18 -7.77 39.47
N GLY A 509 -15.21 -8.03 40.27
CA GLY A 509 -15.30 -7.62 41.68
C GLY A 509 -15.66 -6.14 41.83
N PRO A 510 -15.50 -5.57 43.04
CA PRO A 510 -15.75 -4.14 43.27
C PRO A 510 -14.84 -3.26 42.42
N PRO A 511 -15.33 -2.11 41.91
CA PRO A 511 -14.48 -1.15 41.21
C PRO A 511 -13.37 -0.64 42.15
N PRO A 512 -12.14 -0.40 41.65
CA PRO A 512 -11.08 0.14 42.48
C PRO A 512 -11.44 1.56 42.97
N PRO A 513 -11.04 1.95 44.19
CA PRO A 513 -11.31 3.30 44.69
C PRO A 513 -10.54 4.34 43.85
N PRO A 514 -11.05 5.57 43.71
CA PRO A 514 -10.48 6.59 42.82
C PRO A 514 -9.06 7.05 43.20
N THR A 515 -8.56 6.68 44.38
CA THR A 515 -7.19 6.94 44.87
C THR A 515 -6.22 5.77 44.62
N ALA A 516 -6.69 4.61 44.13
CA ALA A 516 -5.81 3.47 43.84
C ALA A 516 -5.23 3.55 42.42
N THR A 517 -3.97 3.98 42.32
CA THR A 517 -3.10 3.56 41.22
C THR A 517 -3.06 2.02 41.16
N GLU A 518 -3.17 1.43 39.96
CA GLU A 518 -3.40 -0.01 39.81
C GLU A 518 -2.44 -0.88 40.63
N PRO A 519 -2.93 -1.70 41.59
CA PRO A 519 -2.08 -2.59 42.35
C PRO A 519 -1.60 -3.72 41.43
N SER A 520 -0.35 -3.63 40.98
CA SER A 520 0.33 -4.68 40.22
C SER A 520 0.12 -6.03 40.89
N ARG A 521 -0.59 -6.95 40.20
CA ARG A 521 -1.09 -8.19 40.81
C ARG A 521 0.06 -9.12 41.19
N ARG A 522 0.52 -8.99 42.44
CA ARG A 522 1.46 -9.91 43.08
C ARG A 522 0.82 -11.29 43.14
N SER A 523 1.19 -12.16 42.20
CA SER A 523 0.80 -13.57 42.21
C SER A 523 1.23 -14.20 43.54
N LYS A 524 0.27 -14.73 44.30
CA LYS A 524 0.59 -15.70 45.35
C LYS A 524 1.14 -16.99 44.70
N GLN A 525 1.88 -17.74 45.50
CA GLN A 525 2.62 -18.94 45.10
C GLN A 525 1.69 -20.06 44.61
#